data_AF-A0A150GRT0-F1
#
_entry.id   AF-A0A150GRT0-F1
#
_cell.length_a   1.000
_cell.length_b   1.000
_cell.length_c   1.000
_cell.angle_alpha   90.00
_cell.angle_beta   90.00
_cell.angle_gamma   90.00
#
_symmetry.space_group_name_H-M   'P 1'
#
loop_
_entity.id
_entity.type
_entity.pdbx_description
1 polymer ?
#
loop_
_entity_poly.entity_id
_entity_poly.type
_entity_poly.pdbx_seq_one_letter_code
_entity_poly.pdbx_strand_id
1 'polypeptide(L)'
;MPTNKSRGAAAVAAPGTAGSDGGGNSSGLRGRSGADSVSGVSTAVIGGEGACSDGANGADGSGCFFAANLHNSRQLLPNLILQLLALLGSLGGGRDAARCFVSIYESGSKDSTPALLSVLRRLLDLLGVPNRIVTGGSISRQQHRQQDAEAQTHRKARARRRPDGTELIGGEARIAFLAALRNAALEPLQQQNRTAGSGRRFRRVVFLNDIYFCSYDVLRLLAYDSADMVCGLDFIKSPLWLLAEHERREVMAAHLAAAAPHPLPAGLAGALSRLWLPYKIWKKLYGKRPDLWPWSPRLLFYDIWVARDAGGGRLRNLPPYSLDAWTAPRLAAGLPTPVYCCWNGLAVLRADPLLGKMAATTPQAEAEDVRKLAQHSLAGPAAGRNGSRAAQDPLRFRSHRPTECAASECSMFCDDLHAAGYHRVMIDPNVRLSYDWPVARVLYDLPYDGPGGADAAALQQGAGAEGLGWRPLAAVAADAAKVARSWEGSPGWLRHLADGARRVECCGIQPGKETADFEHGCSRVDMTGAAGWARWRDGPGLPPGAGAGAAPDGRRLGEE
;
A
#
# COMPACT_ATOMS: atom_id res chain seq x y z
N MET A 1 1.62 -8.16 -62.51
CA MET A 1 1.92 -7.50 -63.79
C MET A 1 1.46 -6.05 -63.71
N PRO A 2 2.27 -5.09 -64.18
CA PRO A 2 2.20 -3.68 -63.80
C PRO A 2 1.74 -2.80 -64.97
N THR A 3 1.52 -1.51 -64.69
CA THR A 3 1.72 -0.33 -65.57
C THR A 3 1.12 0.89 -64.87
N ASN A 4 1.64 2.11 -64.92
CA ASN A 4 2.95 2.66 -65.28
C ASN A 4 2.92 4.15 -64.81
N LYS A 5 4.08 4.68 -64.40
CA LYS A 5 4.69 5.98 -64.81
C LYS A 5 3.82 7.25 -64.92
N SER A 6 4.25 8.46 -64.53
CA SER A 6 5.61 9.01 -64.34
C SER A 6 5.58 10.52 -64.02
N ARG A 7 6.64 11.00 -63.33
CA ARG A 7 7.43 12.25 -63.51
C ARG A 7 6.71 13.62 -63.42
N GLY A 8 7.31 14.69 -62.86
CA GLY A 8 8.65 14.88 -62.33
C GLY A 8 8.87 16.31 -61.78
N ALA A 9 10.08 16.46 -61.23
CA ALA A 9 10.79 17.63 -60.71
C ALA A 9 10.49 19.04 -61.28
N ALA A 10 10.62 20.07 -60.43
CA ALA A 10 11.50 21.23 -60.66
C ALA A 10 11.62 22.09 -59.37
N ALA A 11 12.83 22.62 -59.16
CA ALA A 11 13.26 23.50 -58.07
C ALA A 11 13.08 24.99 -58.43
N VAL A 12 13.73 25.89 -57.66
CA VAL A 12 13.97 27.35 -57.86
C VAL A 12 12.97 28.23 -57.07
N ALA A 13 13.29 29.29 -56.31
CA ALA A 13 14.51 30.04 -55.97
C ALA A 13 14.30 30.86 -54.67
N ALA A 14 15.40 31.27 -54.05
CA ALA A 14 15.49 32.38 -53.10
C ALA A 14 15.49 33.75 -53.81
N PRO A 15 15.32 34.84 -53.06
CA PRO A 15 16.32 35.91 -53.20
C PRO A 15 16.78 36.46 -51.85
N GLY A 16 18.08 36.76 -51.77
CA GLY A 16 18.63 37.69 -50.79
C GLY A 16 18.90 39.05 -51.45
N THR A 17 18.85 40.11 -50.66
CA THR A 17 19.54 41.38 -50.95
C THR A 17 20.04 42.01 -49.64
N ALA A 18 21.29 42.48 -49.69
CA ALA A 18 22.02 43.31 -48.71
C ALA A 18 21.46 44.75 -48.68
N GLY A 19 21.78 45.67 -47.76
CA GLY A 19 22.74 45.74 -46.66
C GLY A 19 22.74 47.17 -46.07
N SER A 20 23.81 47.50 -45.34
CA SER A 20 24.31 48.81 -44.89
C SER A 20 24.22 49.15 -43.39
N ASP A 21 25.32 49.77 -42.95
CA ASP A 21 25.87 49.90 -41.61
C ASP A 21 25.31 51.05 -40.77
N GLY A 22 25.53 50.96 -39.46
CA GLY A 22 25.39 52.08 -38.53
C GLY A 22 25.75 51.67 -37.10
N GLY A 23 27.01 51.86 -36.71
CA GLY A 23 27.51 51.54 -35.37
C GLY A 23 27.08 52.55 -34.28
N GLY A 24 27.03 52.08 -33.03
CA GLY A 24 26.97 52.95 -31.86
C GLY A 24 26.38 52.31 -30.58
N ASN A 25 27.29 51.96 -29.66
CA ASN A 25 27.13 51.93 -28.19
C ASN A 25 26.20 50.92 -27.48
N SER A 26 26.86 49.91 -26.91
CA SER A 26 26.90 49.58 -25.47
C SER A 26 25.59 49.55 -24.66
N SER A 27 25.06 48.35 -24.46
CA SER A 27 24.72 47.83 -23.13
C SER A 27 24.43 46.32 -23.24
N GLY A 28 25.22 45.52 -22.52
CA GLY A 28 25.25 44.07 -22.64
C GLY A 28 24.01 43.40 -22.05
N LEU A 29 23.08 42.99 -22.91
CA LEU A 29 22.11 41.94 -22.63
C LEU A 29 22.68 40.61 -23.18
N ARG A 30 23.39 39.85 -22.34
CA ARG A 30 23.65 38.44 -22.65
C ARG A 30 22.35 37.67 -22.48
N GLY A 31 21.75 37.30 -23.61
CA GLY A 31 20.74 36.26 -23.66
C GLY A 31 21.30 34.97 -23.06
N ARG A 32 20.67 34.50 -21.97
CA ARG A 32 20.76 33.11 -21.55
C ARG A 32 19.90 32.30 -22.51
N SER A 33 20.54 31.41 -23.25
CA SER A 33 19.91 30.28 -23.93
C SER A 33 19.08 29.49 -22.91
N GLY A 34 17.77 29.64 -22.96
CA GLY A 34 16.81 28.88 -22.17
C GLY A 34 16.76 27.43 -22.65
N ALA A 35 17.66 26.62 -22.09
CA ALA A 35 17.53 25.17 -22.02
C ALA A 35 17.34 24.81 -20.54
N ASP A 36 16.31 25.38 -19.91
CA ASP A 36 15.87 24.90 -18.60
C ASP A 36 14.97 23.70 -18.83
N SER A 37 15.65 22.57 -19.04
CA SER A 37 15.08 21.24 -18.98
C SER A 37 14.41 21.00 -17.64
N VAL A 38 13.13 20.68 -17.71
CA VAL A 38 12.29 20.06 -16.68
C VAL A 38 13.05 18.89 -16.02
N SER A 39 13.74 19.16 -14.91
CA SER A 39 14.61 18.19 -14.20
C SER A 39 14.78 18.52 -12.71
N GLY A 40 13.75 19.12 -12.09
CA GLY A 40 13.86 19.79 -10.79
C GLY A 40 13.54 18.98 -9.52
N VAL A 41 13.28 17.67 -9.60
CA VAL A 41 13.28 16.82 -8.40
C VAL A 41 14.24 15.67 -8.63
N SER A 42 15.51 15.91 -8.32
CA SER A 42 16.52 14.88 -8.37
C SER A 42 16.17 13.78 -7.36
N THR A 43 15.94 12.56 -7.86
CA THR A 43 15.93 11.31 -7.08
C THR A 43 17.20 11.13 -6.23
N ALA A 44 18.24 11.96 -6.43
CA ALA A 44 19.44 11.99 -5.60
C ALA A 44 19.22 12.51 -4.16
N VAL A 45 18.15 13.25 -3.87
CA VAL A 45 17.93 13.84 -2.51
C VAL A 45 17.58 12.76 -1.47
N ILE A 46 17.05 11.63 -1.93
CA ILE A 46 17.01 10.38 -1.16
C ILE A 46 17.71 9.36 -2.04
N GLY A 47 19.02 9.48 -2.20
CA GLY A 47 19.78 8.35 -2.73
C GLY A 47 19.31 7.13 -1.94
N GLY A 48 18.83 6.08 -2.60
CA GLY A 48 18.38 4.86 -1.93
C GLY A 48 19.50 4.12 -1.18
N GLU A 49 20.61 4.82 -0.90
CA GLU A 49 21.69 4.42 0.00
C GLU A 49 21.08 4.14 1.37
N GLY A 50 21.22 2.90 1.84
CA GLY A 50 20.66 2.48 3.12
C GLY A 50 19.16 2.16 3.12
N ALA A 51 18.38 2.48 2.07
CA ALA A 51 16.93 2.20 2.05
C ALA A 51 16.62 0.69 2.21
N CYS A 52 17.55 -0.15 1.74
CA CYS A 52 17.49 -1.61 1.88
C CYS A 52 18.70 -2.20 2.64
N SER A 53 19.62 -1.37 3.17
CA SER A 53 20.89 -1.78 3.79
C SER A 53 21.14 -1.13 5.16
N ASP A 54 21.98 -1.73 6.01
CA ASP A 54 22.33 -1.13 7.31
C ASP A 54 23.18 0.14 7.11
N GLY A 55 22.84 1.20 7.85
CA GLY A 55 23.33 2.57 7.65
C GLY A 55 24.86 2.74 7.53
N ALA A 56 25.26 3.84 6.89
CA ALA A 56 26.61 4.42 6.68
C ALA A 56 27.78 3.51 6.22
N ASN A 57 27.88 2.24 6.63
CA ASN A 57 29.03 1.36 6.35
C ASN A 57 28.70 0.09 5.55
N GLY A 58 27.46 -0.13 5.09
CA GLY A 58 27.14 -1.06 3.99
C GLY A 58 27.55 -2.54 4.16
N ALA A 59 27.88 -2.97 5.38
CA ALA A 59 28.61 -4.22 5.62
C ALA A 59 27.74 -5.49 5.61
N ASP A 60 26.41 -5.44 5.86
CA ASP A 60 25.57 -6.66 5.97
C ASP A 60 24.87 -7.11 4.67
N GLY A 61 25.12 -6.48 3.52
CA GLY A 61 24.66 -6.98 2.20
C GLY A 61 23.15 -7.25 2.05
N SER A 62 22.29 -6.71 2.93
CA SER A 62 20.86 -6.96 2.97
C SER A 62 20.11 -6.23 1.84
N GLY A 63 18.94 -6.75 1.47
CA GLY A 63 18.12 -6.20 0.38
C GLY A 63 16.63 -6.08 0.72
N CYS A 64 15.86 -5.61 -0.27
CA CYS A 64 14.40 -5.53 -0.20
C CYS A 64 13.72 -6.69 -0.94
N PHE A 65 12.64 -7.23 -0.36
CA PHE A 65 11.78 -8.23 -0.98
C PHE A 65 10.50 -7.55 -1.48
N PHE A 66 10.29 -7.50 -2.79
CA PHE A 66 9.08 -6.98 -3.42
C PHE A 66 8.07 -8.10 -3.62
N ALA A 67 6.83 -7.90 -3.17
CA ALA A 67 5.75 -8.86 -3.26
C ALA A 67 4.51 -8.22 -3.90
N ALA A 68 3.83 -8.93 -4.79
CA ALA A 68 2.53 -8.49 -5.31
C ALA A 68 1.61 -9.67 -5.65
N ASN A 69 0.30 -9.45 -5.50
CA ASN A 69 -0.74 -10.32 -6.04
C ASN A 69 -1.50 -9.60 -7.15
N LEU A 70 -1.60 -10.21 -8.34
CA LEU A 70 -2.21 -9.56 -9.50
C LEU A 70 -3.31 -10.43 -10.12
N HIS A 71 -4.33 -9.78 -10.69
CA HIS A 71 -5.40 -10.42 -11.45
C HIS A 71 -6.09 -9.40 -12.36
N ASN A 72 -6.15 -9.68 -13.67
CA ASN A 72 -6.72 -8.79 -14.68
C ASN A 72 -6.15 -7.35 -14.59
N SER A 73 -4.84 -7.26 -14.42
CA SER A 73 -4.11 -6.02 -14.18
C SER A 73 -3.46 -5.47 -15.46
N ARG A 74 -3.97 -5.81 -16.66
CA ARG A 74 -3.37 -5.39 -17.95
C ARG A 74 -3.17 -3.88 -18.06
N GLN A 75 -4.14 -3.09 -17.60
CA GLN A 75 -4.09 -1.63 -17.70
C GLN A 75 -3.00 -1.03 -16.78
N LEU A 76 -2.78 -1.67 -15.64
CA LEU A 76 -1.87 -1.23 -14.59
C LEU A 76 -0.43 -1.64 -14.82
N LEU A 77 -0.22 -2.83 -15.39
CA LEU A 77 1.11 -3.43 -15.51
C LEU A 77 2.15 -2.56 -16.23
N PRO A 78 1.84 -1.76 -17.27
CA PRO A 78 2.82 -0.84 -17.84
C PRO A 78 3.39 0.15 -16.81
N ASN A 79 2.53 0.73 -15.95
CA ASN A 79 2.98 1.60 -14.86
C ASN A 79 3.80 0.81 -13.84
N LEU A 80 3.31 -0.34 -13.36
CA LEU A 80 4.02 -1.18 -12.39
C LEU A 80 5.41 -1.55 -12.88
N ILE A 81 5.55 -1.99 -14.14
CA ILE A 81 6.83 -2.37 -14.73
C ILE A 81 7.79 -1.19 -14.73
N LEU A 82 7.37 -0.05 -15.29
CA LEU A 82 8.24 1.13 -15.38
C LEU A 82 8.66 1.65 -14.01
N GLN A 83 7.73 1.71 -13.06
CA GLN A 83 7.99 2.27 -11.73
C GLN A 83 8.79 1.31 -10.85
N LEU A 84 8.59 -0.01 -10.98
CA LEU A 84 9.44 -1.00 -10.32
C LEU A 84 10.87 -0.96 -10.85
N LEU A 85 11.06 -0.85 -12.17
CA LEU A 85 12.40 -0.74 -12.77
C LEU A 85 13.10 0.57 -12.37
N ALA A 86 12.37 1.69 -12.39
CA ALA A 86 12.89 2.97 -11.91
C ALA A 86 13.28 2.91 -10.43
N LEU A 87 12.44 2.27 -9.60
CA LEU A 87 12.74 2.04 -8.20
C LEU A 87 14.01 1.22 -8.02
N LEU A 88 14.09 0.04 -8.65
CA LEU A 88 15.27 -0.83 -8.56
C LEU A 88 16.55 -0.10 -8.98
N GLY A 89 16.50 0.67 -10.07
CA GLY A 89 17.62 1.50 -10.54
C GLY A 89 18.01 2.64 -9.59
N SER A 90 17.12 3.07 -8.70
CA SER A 90 17.40 4.13 -7.70
C SER A 90 17.99 3.61 -6.39
N LEU A 91 17.78 2.33 -6.05
CA LEU A 91 18.23 1.73 -4.80
C LEU A 91 19.77 1.61 -4.76
N GLY A 92 20.41 2.18 -3.74
CA GLY A 92 21.87 2.22 -3.62
C GLY A 92 22.59 2.88 -4.80
N GLY A 93 21.93 3.79 -5.53
CA GLY A 93 22.45 4.34 -6.79
C GLY A 93 22.52 3.31 -7.92
N GLY A 94 21.63 2.30 -7.90
CA GLY A 94 21.56 1.19 -8.85
C GLY A 94 22.32 -0.06 -8.40
N ARG A 95 23.18 0.05 -7.38
CA ARG A 95 24.02 -1.06 -6.90
C ARG A 95 23.26 -2.10 -6.08
N ASP A 96 22.15 -1.70 -5.46
CA ASP A 96 21.38 -2.57 -4.57
C ASP A 96 20.27 -3.36 -5.29
N ALA A 97 20.00 -3.08 -6.57
CA ALA A 97 19.01 -3.81 -7.37
C ALA A 97 19.28 -5.32 -7.35
N ALA A 98 20.54 -5.70 -7.53
CA ALA A 98 20.99 -7.08 -7.49
C ALA A 98 20.90 -7.72 -6.09
N ARG A 99 20.59 -6.96 -5.03
CA ARG A 99 20.28 -7.41 -3.65
C ARG A 99 18.77 -7.51 -3.38
N CYS A 100 17.92 -6.99 -4.26
CA CYS A 100 16.46 -7.08 -4.16
C CYS A 100 15.86 -8.35 -4.78
N PHE A 101 14.71 -8.80 -4.31
CA PHE A 101 14.01 -9.94 -4.92
C PHE A 101 12.58 -9.55 -5.28
N VAL A 102 12.11 -9.95 -6.47
CA VAL A 102 10.75 -9.64 -6.93
C VAL A 102 9.91 -10.91 -6.99
N SER A 103 8.86 -10.98 -6.18
CA SER A 103 7.92 -12.11 -6.13
C SER A 103 6.51 -11.65 -6.50
N ILE A 104 5.98 -12.18 -7.60
CA ILE A 104 4.63 -11.82 -8.07
C ILE A 104 3.84 -13.11 -8.28
N TYR A 105 2.65 -13.17 -7.66
CA TYR A 105 1.72 -14.27 -7.84
C TYR A 105 0.45 -13.78 -8.55
N GLU A 106 0.24 -14.27 -9.77
CA GLU A 106 -0.92 -13.96 -10.59
C GLU A 106 -1.96 -15.10 -10.51
N SER A 107 -3.21 -14.74 -10.19
CA SER A 107 -4.28 -15.69 -9.84
C SER A 107 -5.25 -16.04 -10.98
N GLY A 108 -4.74 -16.31 -12.19
CA GLY A 108 -5.53 -16.77 -13.35
C GLY A 108 -6.28 -15.68 -14.12
N SER A 109 -5.54 -14.72 -14.69
CA SER A 109 -6.05 -13.59 -15.46
C SER A 109 -6.57 -14.00 -16.84
N LYS A 110 -7.58 -13.26 -17.32
CA LYS A 110 -8.21 -13.47 -18.64
C LYS A 110 -7.76 -12.47 -19.70
N ASP A 111 -7.04 -11.44 -19.28
CA ASP A 111 -6.49 -10.41 -20.15
C ASP A 111 -4.99 -10.65 -20.42
N SER A 112 -4.30 -9.64 -20.96
CA SER A 112 -2.87 -9.72 -21.27
C SER A 112 -1.94 -9.62 -20.04
N THR A 113 -2.45 -9.75 -18.81
CA THR A 113 -1.63 -9.73 -17.59
C THR A 113 -0.48 -10.74 -17.63
N PRO A 114 -0.69 -12.03 -17.98
CA PRO A 114 0.40 -13.01 -18.03
C PRO A 114 1.49 -12.65 -19.05
N ALA A 115 1.09 -12.11 -20.21
CA ALA A 115 2.01 -11.70 -21.26
C ALA A 115 2.91 -10.54 -20.80
N LEU A 116 2.33 -9.53 -20.13
CA LEU A 116 3.07 -8.40 -19.58
C LEU A 116 3.99 -8.81 -18.41
N LEU A 117 3.56 -9.77 -17.58
CA LEU A 117 4.43 -10.36 -16.55
C LEU A 117 5.61 -11.15 -17.11
N SER A 118 5.44 -11.80 -18.26
CA SER A 118 6.54 -12.44 -19.00
C SER A 118 7.58 -11.41 -19.48
N VAL A 119 7.12 -10.23 -19.91
CA VAL A 119 8.02 -9.11 -20.25
C VAL A 119 8.79 -8.65 -19.01
N LEU A 120 8.09 -8.40 -17.89
CA LEU A 120 8.73 -8.00 -16.63
C LEU A 120 9.80 -9.00 -16.20
N ARG A 121 9.50 -10.30 -16.24
CA ARG A 121 10.47 -11.35 -15.90
C ARG A 121 11.76 -11.23 -16.71
N ARG A 122 11.65 -11.10 -18.03
CA ARG A 122 12.82 -10.95 -18.91
C ARG A 122 13.63 -9.69 -18.60
N LEU A 123 12.96 -8.58 -18.30
CA LEU A 123 13.62 -7.34 -17.91
C LEU A 123 14.38 -7.49 -16.58
N LEU A 124 13.77 -8.14 -15.59
CA LEU A 124 14.44 -8.42 -14.30
C LEU A 124 15.63 -9.37 -14.47
N ASP A 125 15.48 -10.41 -15.30
CA ASP A 125 16.57 -11.37 -15.60
C ASP A 125 17.76 -10.66 -16.27
N LEU A 126 17.50 -9.75 -17.22
CA LEU A 126 18.54 -8.93 -17.88
C LEU A 126 19.25 -7.99 -16.91
N LEU A 127 18.52 -7.49 -15.89
CA LEU A 127 19.08 -6.62 -14.85
C LEU A 127 19.73 -7.40 -13.70
N GLY A 128 19.77 -8.74 -13.78
CA GLY A 128 20.32 -9.59 -12.73
C GLY A 128 19.55 -9.52 -11.41
N VAL A 129 18.26 -9.19 -11.44
CA VAL A 129 17.38 -9.11 -10.26
C VAL A 129 16.67 -10.46 -10.07
N PRO A 130 17.00 -11.22 -9.00
CA PRO A 130 16.33 -12.48 -8.70
C PRO A 130 14.82 -12.29 -8.56
N ASN A 131 14.06 -13.18 -9.19
CA ASN A 131 12.61 -13.07 -9.19
C ASN A 131 11.90 -14.43 -9.21
N ARG A 132 10.65 -14.42 -8.74
CA ARG A 132 9.67 -15.50 -8.92
C ARG A 132 8.35 -14.89 -9.37
N ILE A 133 8.08 -15.00 -10.67
CA ILE A 133 6.82 -14.54 -11.25
C ILE A 133 6.01 -15.77 -11.67
N VAL A 134 4.90 -16.00 -10.97
CA VAL A 134 3.96 -17.09 -11.23
C VAL A 134 2.77 -16.54 -12.00
N THR A 135 2.48 -17.11 -13.17
CA THR A 135 1.32 -16.80 -14.01
C THR A 135 0.39 -18.00 -14.12
N GLY A 136 -0.93 -17.80 -14.04
CA GLY A 136 -1.88 -18.92 -14.05
C GLY A 136 -1.72 -19.83 -12.82
N GLY A 137 -1.46 -19.24 -11.65
CA GLY A 137 -1.24 -19.99 -10.42
C GLY A 137 -2.41 -20.90 -10.04
N SER A 138 -2.10 -22.01 -9.36
CA SER A 138 -3.08 -22.99 -8.88
C SER A 138 -4.10 -22.42 -7.89
N ILE A 139 -3.75 -21.33 -7.21
CA ILE A 139 -4.70 -20.55 -6.40
C ILE A 139 -5.34 -19.52 -7.35
N SER A 140 -6.38 -19.93 -8.07
CA SER A 140 -7.04 -19.07 -9.07
C SER A 140 -8.42 -18.59 -8.62
N ARG A 141 -8.77 -17.35 -9.00
CA ARG A 141 -10.11 -16.79 -8.71
C ARG A 141 -11.23 -17.51 -9.44
N GLN A 142 -10.95 -18.14 -10.58
CA GLN A 142 -11.96 -18.92 -11.31
C GLN A 142 -12.29 -20.21 -10.58
N GLN A 143 -11.28 -20.97 -10.15
CA GLN A 143 -11.49 -22.21 -9.39
C GLN A 143 -12.20 -21.91 -8.07
N HIS A 144 -11.80 -20.83 -7.38
CA HIS A 144 -12.48 -20.40 -6.15
C HIS A 144 -13.96 -20.07 -6.39
N ARG A 145 -14.29 -19.29 -7.43
CA ARG A 145 -15.69 -19.01 -7.82
C ARG A 145 -16.48 -20.26 -8.20
N GLN A 146 -15.85 -21.20 -8.90
CA GLN A 146 -16.49 -22.44 -9.30
C GLN A 146 -16.75 -23.33 -8.09
N GLN A 147 -15.78 -23.50 -7.20
CA GLN A 147 -15.95 -24.19 -5.93
C GLN A 147 -17.05 -23.54 -5.08
N ASP A 148 -17.12 -22.21 -5.06
CA ASP A 148 -18.17 -21.51 -4.34
C ASP A 148 -19.56 -21.72 -4.96
N ALA A 149 -19.67 -21.64 -6.29
CA ALA A 149 -20.91 -21.86 -7.03
C ALA A 149 -21.41 -23.31 -6.92
N GLU A 150 -20.52 -24.30 -7.05
CA GLU A 150 -20.83 -25.73 -6.86
C GLU A 150 -21.30 -26.00 -5.43
N ALA A 151 -20.63 -25.44 -4.44
CA ALA A 151 -21.04 -25.60 -3.05
C ALA A 151 -22.30 -24.79 -2.68
N GLN A 152 -22.68 -23.76 -3.45
CA GLN A 152 -23.98 -23.07 -3.33
C GLN A 152 -25.11 -23.86 -4.02
N THR A 153 -24.86 -24.47 -5.18
CA THR A 153 -25.85 -25.28 -5.92
C THR A 153 -26.17 -26.60 -5.22
N HIS A 154 -25.20 -27.22 -4.53
CA HIS A 154 -25.42 -28.46 -3.78
C HIS A 154 -26.10 -28.29 -2.40
N ARG A 155 -26.44 -27.07 -1.95
CA ARG A 155 -26.88 -26.82 -0.56
C ARG A 155 -28.06 -25.87 -0.43
N LYS A 156 -29.26 -26.42 -0.59
CA LYS A 156 -30.42 -25.99 0.23
C LYS A 156 -30.48 -26.66 1.62
N ALA A 157 -29.45 -27.39 2.08
CA ALA A 157 -29.60 -28.24 3.28
C ALA A 157 -28.43 -28.40 4.28
N ARG A 158 -27.23 -27.83 4.10
CA ARG A 158 -26.20 -27.87 5.18
C ARG A 158 -25.34 -26.60 5.25
N ALA A 159 -25.24 -26.03 6.44
CA ALA A 159 -24.22 -25.06 6.86
C ALA A 159 -22.81 -25.54 6.49
N ARG A 160 -21.97 -24.68 5.89
CA ARG A 160 -20.53 -25.00 5.69
C ARG A 160 -19.86 -24.98 7.06
N ARG A 161 -19.02 -25.97 7.38
CA ARG A 161 -18.39 -26.09 8.70
C ARG A 161 -16.87 -26.08 8.60
N ARG A 162 -16.22 -25.46 9.58
CA ARG A 162 -14.77 -25.51 9.82
C ARG A 162 -14.33 -26.93 10.18
N PRO A 163 -13.01 -27.24 10.11
CA PRO A 163 -12.46 -28.50 10.60
C PRO A 163 -12.78 -28.79 12.07
N ASP A 164 -12.98 -27.76 12.88
CA ASP A 164 -13.39 -27.84 14.29
C ASP A 164 -14.91 -28.04 14.50
N GLY A 165 -15.69 -28.15 13.42
CA GLY A 165 -17.13 -28.39 13.45
C GLY A 165 -18.02 -27.14 13.55
N THR A 166 -17.45 -25.95 13.71
CA THR A 166 -18.21 -24.68 13.77
C THR A 166 -18.70 -24.23 12.39
N GLU A 167 -19.80 -23.47 12.30
CA GLU A 167 -20.32 -22.97 11.02
C GLU A 167 -19.46 -21.81 10.48
N LEU A 168 -19.17 -21.85 9.17
CA LEU A 168 -18.48 -20.78 8.45
C LEU A 168 -19.42 -19.60 8.25
N ILE A 169 -18.96 -18.40 8.60
CA ILE A 169 -19.68 -17.16 8.33
C ILE A 169 -19.44 -16.77 6.86
N GLY A 170 -20.39 -16.09 6.23
CA GLY A 170 -20.24 -15.69 4.83
C GLY A 170 -19.01 -14.78 4.63
N GLY A 171 -18.43 -14.81 3.43
CA GLY A 171 -17.19 -14.08 3.12
C GLY A 171 -15.90 -14.68 3.72
N GLU A 172 -15.97 -15.62 4.67
CA GLU A 172 -14.78 -16.27 5.26
C GLU A 172 -13.95 -17.01 4.19
N ALA A 173 -14.61 -17.68 3.24
CA ALA A 173 -13.94 -18.35 2.13
C ALA A 173 -13.13 -17.37 1.26
N ARG A 174 -13.62 -16.13 1.09
CA ARG A 174 -12.91 -15.07 0.37
C ARG A 174 -11.69 -14.60 1.15
N ILE A 175 -11.81 -14.42 2.47
CA ILE A 175 -10.68 -14.01 3.33
C ILE A 175 -9.59 -15.09 3.32
N ALA A 176 -9.96 -16.36 3.50
CA ALA A 176 -9.02 -17.47 3.43
C ALA A 176 -8.32 -17.56 2.06
N PHE A 177 -9.06 -17.34 0.97
CA PHE A 177 -8.49 -17.27 -0.38
C PHE A 177 -7.48 -16.11 -0.54
N LEU A 178 -7.83 -14.91 -0.07
CA LEU A 178 -6.94 -13.74 -0.11
C LEU A 178 -5.68 -13.93 0.75
N ALA A 179 -5.82 -14.58 1.90
CA ALA A 179 -4.70 -14.96 2.74
C ALA A 179 -3.76 -15.94 2.03
N ALA A 180 -4.32 -16.97 1.38
CA ALA A 180 -3.53 -17.94 0.62
C ALA A 180 -2.77 -17.28 -0.54
N LEU A 181 -3.38 -16.35 -1.27
CA LEU A 181 -2.71 -15.59 -2.33
C LEU A 181 -1.51 -14.77 -1.81
N ARG A 182 -1.68 -14.04 -0.70
CA ARG A 182 -0.59 -13.23 -0.13
C ARG A 182 0.55 -14.09 0.37
N ASN A 183 0.23 -15.21 1.03
CA ASN A 183 1.22 -16.18 1.45
C ASN A 183 1.96 -16.79 0.26
N ALA A 184 1.29 -17.05 -0.86
CA ALA A 184 1.94 -17.57 -2.07
C ALA A 184 2.94 -16.57 -2.69
N ALA A 185 2.64 -15.27 -2.63
CA ALA A 185 3.61 -14.24 -3.03
C ALA A 185 4.80 -14.12 -2.07
N LEU A 186 4.60 -14.42 -0.78
CA LEU A 186 5.65 -14.39 0.24
C LEU A 186 6.40 -15.72 0.40
N GLU A 187 5.97 -16.79 -0.25
CA GLU A 187 6.56 -18.12 -0.11
C GLU A 187 8.09 -18.14 -0.31
N PRO A 188 8.68 -17.45 -1.33
CA PRO A 188 10.14 -17.46 -1.51
C PRO A 188 10.90 -16.88 -0.32
N LEU A 189 10.39 -15.82 0.30
CA LEU A 189 10.98 -15.22 1.50
C LEU A 189 11.00 -16.24 2.65
N GLN A 190 9.91 -16.97 2.80
CA GLN A 190 9.70 -17.92 3.89
C GLN A 190 10.53 -19.20 3.75
N GLN A 191 10.76 -19.63 2.51
CA GLN A 191 11.57 -20.81 2.21
C GLN A 191 13.07 -20.56 2.47
N GLN A 192 13.56 -19.33 2.31
CA GLN A 192 14.96 -18.99 2.55
C GLN A 192 15.42 -19.27 4.00
N ASN A 193 14.52 -19.16 4.98
CA ASN A 193 14.87 -19.46 6.37
C ASN A 193 15.05 -20.97 6.64
N ARG A 194 14.57 -21.85 5.73
CA ARG A 194 14.70 -23.31 5.88
C ARG A 194 16.02 -23.86 5.36
N THR A 195 16.72 -23.11 4.49
CA THR A 195 18.01 -23.51 3.93
C THR A 195 19.11 -22.63 4.54
N ALA A 196 19.46 -22.91 5.79
CA ALA A 196 20.53 -22.23 6.51
C ALA A 196 21.91 -22.46 5.85
N GLY A 197 22.69 -21.38 5.66
CA GLY A 197 24.12 -21.46 5.33
C GLY A 197 24.68 -20.31 4.50
N SER A 198 23.90 -19.71 3.60
CA SER A 198 24.38 -18.64 2.68
C SER A 198 23.27 -17.77 2.09
N GLY A 199 22.07 -17.83 2.67
CA GLY A 199 20.87 -17.18 2.15
C GLY A 199 20.91 -15.66 2.25
N ARG A 200 20.61 -15.01 1.12
CA ARG A 200 20.39 -13.56 0.99
C ARG A 200 19.39 -13.06 2.04
N ARG A 201 19.81 -12.09 2.86
CA ARG A 201 19.00 -11.54 3.95
C ARG A 201 18.14 -10.38 3.45
N PHE A 202 16.82 -10.45 3.64
CA PHE A 202 15.93 -9.33 3.39
C PHE A 202 15.58 -8.65 4.70
N ARG A 203 15.68 -7.32 4.75
CA ARG A 203 15.29 -6.51 5.92
C ARG A 203 13.88 -5.94 5.78
N ARG A 204 13.51 -5.61 4.54
CA ARG A 204 12.24 -5.00 4.17
C ARG A 204 11.44 -5.86 3.21
N VAL A 205 10.15 -5.91 3.42
CA VAL A 205 9.17 -6.40 2.46
C VAL A 205 8.37 -5.22 1.95
N VAL A 206 8.37 -5.00 0.64
CA VAL A 206 7.49 -4.04 -0.03
C VAL A 206 6.35 -4.83 -0.65
N PHE A 207 5.14 -4.67 -0.15
CA PHE A 207 3.95 -5.33 -0.65
C PHE A 207 3.08 -4.35 -1.44
N LEU A 208 2.85 -4.67 -2.72
CA LEU A 208 2.06 -3.88 -3.65
C LEU A 208 0.75 -4.62 -3.96
N ASN A 209 -0.38 -3.93 -3.77
CA ASN A 209 -1.62 -4.31 -4.43
C ASN A 209 -1.56 -3.96 -5.93
N ASP A 210 -2.63 -4.23 -6.67
CA ASP A 210 -2.85 -3.77 -8.04
C ASP A 210 -3.21 -2.27 -8.09
N ILE A 211 -2.31 -1.42 -7.57
CA ILE A 211 -2.43 0.05 -7.55
C ILE A 211 -1.42 0.74 -8.49
N TYR A 212 -1.80 1.89 -9.02
CA TYR A 212 -0.87 2.81 -9.66
C TYR A 212 -0.04 3.50 -8.57
N PHE A 213 1.28 3.50 -8.75
CA PHE A 213 2.22 4.14 -7.83
C PHE A 213 3.34 4.86 -8.59
N CYS A 214 4.11 5.69 -7.89
CA CYS A 214 5.40 6.16 -8.35
C CYS A 214 6.54 5.54 -7.53
N SER A 215 7.70 5.34 -8.15
CA SER A 215 8.90 4.82 -7.47
C SER A 215 9.25 5.58 -6.18
N TYR A 216 9.07 6.90 -6.17
CA TYR A 216 9.32 7.74 -4.99
C TYR A 216 8.36 7.47 -3.83
N ASP A 217 7.15 6.95 -4.08
CA ASP A 217 6.21 6.56 -3.01
C ASP A 217 6.82 5.42 -2.19
N VAL A 218 7.41 4.44 -2.87
CA VAL A 218 8.08 3.31 -2.22
C VAL A 218 9.35 3.77 -1.50
N LEU A 219 10.17 4.62 -2.13
CA LEU A 219 11.36 5.20 -1.49
C LEU A 219 10.99 5.98 -0.22
N ARG A 220 9.89 6.74 -0.27
CA ARG A 220 9.36 7.50 0.86
C ARG A 220 9.00 6.58 2.03
N LEU A 221 8.30 5.48 1.77
CA LEU A 221 7.95 4.52 2.82
C LEU A 221 9.17 3.76 3.37
N LEU A 222 10.14 3.43 2.50
CA LEU A 222 11.40 2.78 2.90
C LEU A 222 12.26 3.65 3.83
N ALA A 223 12.15 4.97 3.77
CA ALA A 223 12.89 5.90 4.63
C ALA A 223 12.49 5.79 6.12
N TYR A 224 11.31 5.26 6.44
CA TYR A 224 10.88 5.04 7.84
C TYR A 224 11.44 3.73 8.40
N ASP A 225 12.76 3.68 8.53
CA ASP A 225 13.47 2.47 8.94
C ASP A 225 13.17 2.01 10.38
N SER A 226 12.76 2.95 11.22
CA SER A 226 12.42 2.71 12.62
C SER A 226 11.02 2.09 12.79
N ALA A 227 10.18 2.11 11.75
CA ALA A 227 8.85 1.51 11.78
C ALA A 227 8.90 0.00 11.46
N ASP A 228 7.99 -0.74 12.08
CA ASP A 228 7.77 -2.16 11.79
C ASP A 228 6.90 -2.33 10.55
N MET A 229 5.99 -1.38 10.31
CA MET A 229 5.11 -1.34 9.14
C MET A 229 4.68 0.09 8.79
N VAL A 230 4.71 0.44 7.51
CA VAL A 230 4.28 1.75 7.00
C VAL A 230 3.43 1.57 5.75
N CYS A 231 2.30 2.27 5.65
CA CYS A 231 1.46 2.24 4.45
C CYS A 231 1.16 3.62 3.88
N GLY A 232 0.73 3.65 2.62
CA GLY A 232 0.06 4.81 2.02
C GLY A 232 -1.44 4.86 2.31
N LEU A 233 -2.14 5.69 1.52
CA LEU A 233 -3.60 5.78 1.47
C LEU A 233 -4.06 5.55 0.03
N ASP A 234 -5.05 4.69 -0.17
CA ASP A 234 -5.64 4.43 -1.48
C ASP A 234 -6.99 5.15 -1.67
N PHE A 235 -7.15 5.77 -2.83
CA PHE A 235 -8.28 6.62 -3.15
C PHE A 235 -9.05 6.12 -4.36
N ILE A 236 -10.37 6.27 -4.30
CA ILE A 236 -11.31 5.96 -5.39
C ILE A 236 -12.23 7.15 -5.66
N LYS A 237 -12.88 7.15 -6.83
CA LYS A 237 -13.90 8.14 -7.18
C LYS A 237 -15.06 8.12 -6.18
N SER A 238 -15.49 9.28 -5.71
CA SER A 238 -16.73 9.37 -4.92
C SER A 238 -17.94 8.97 -5.76
N PRO A 239 -18.91 8.23 -5.19
CA PRO A 239 -20.16 7.92 -5.87
C PRO A 239 -21.01 9.19 -6.04
N LEU A 240 -21.84 9.25 -7.09
CA LEU A 240 -22.62 10.47 -7.37
C LEU A 240 -23.51 10.93 -6.23
N TRP A 241 -24.05 10.03 -5.41
CA TRP A 241 -24.95 10.39 -4.31
C TRP A 241 -24.26 11.19 -3.20
N LEU A 242 -22.92 11.12 -3.13
CA LEU A 242 -22.13 11.90 -2.19
C LEU A 242 -21.79 13.30 -2.72
N LEU A 243 -21.91 13.52 -4.02
CA LEU A 243 -21.60 14.79 -4.68
C LEU A 243 -22.82 15.73 -4.65
N ALA A 244 -22.57 17.03 -4.51
CA ALA A 244 -23.56 18.09 -4.69
C ALA A 244 -24.10 18.11 -6.14
N GLU A 245 -25.24 18.76 -6.37
CA GLU A 245 -25.84 18.75 -7.72
C GLU A 245 -24.94 19.35 -8.79
N HIS A 246 -24.27 20.47 -8.50
CA HIS A 246 -23.36 21.11 -9.44
C HIS A 246 -22.17 20.18 -9.77
N GLU A 247 -21.54 19.58 -8.77
CA GLU A 247 -20.46 18.58 -8.94
C GLU A 247 -20.92 17.39 -9.81
N ARG A 248 -22.14 16.87 -9.60
CA ARG A 248 -22.68 15.79 -10.44
C ARG A 248 -22.82 16.20 -11.91
N ARG A 249 -23.20 17.46 -12.16
CA ARG A 249 -23.33 18.01 -13.52
C ARG A 249 -21.97 18.26 -14.17
N GLU A 250 -20.95 18.61 -13.39
CA GLU A 250 -19.57 18.69 -13.86
C GLU A 250 -19.03 17.31 -14.25
N VAL A 251 -19.29 16.27 -13.43
CA VAL A 251 -18.93 14.88 -13.77
C VAL A 251 -19.61 14.44 -15.07
N MET A 252 -20.89 14.79 -15.26
CA MET A 252 -21.59 14.52 -16.53
C MET A 252 -20.92 15.24 -17.71
N ALA A 253 -20.65 16.54 -17.57
CA ALA A 253 -20.02 17.32 -18.63
C ALA A 253 -18.66 16.73 -19.01
N ALA A 254 -17.85 16.37 -18.01
CA ALA A 254 -16.55 15.75 -18.24
C ALA A 254 -16.66 14.38 -18.90
N HIS A 255 -17.59 13.53 -18.46
CA HIS A 255 -17.87 12.25 -19.11
C HIS A 255 -18.21 12.45 -20.59
N LEU A 256 -19.15 13.34 -20.91
CA LEU A 256 -19.52 13.63 -22.29
C LEU A 256 -18.36 14.21 -23.12
N ALA A 257 -17.52 15.03 -22.52
CA ALA A 257 -16.35 15.61 -23.17
C ALA A 257 -15.18 14.62 -23.35
N ALA A 258 -15.16 13.53 -22.57
CA ALA A 258 -14.14 12.49 -22.65
C ALA A 258 -14.64 11.19 -23.33
N ALA A 259 -15.91 11.14 -23.76
CA ALA A 259 -16.53 9.95 -24.31
C ALA A 259 -15.90 9.57 -25.67
N ALA A 260 -15.03 8.57 -25.66
CA ALA A 260 -14.49 7.99 -26.89
C ALA A 260 -15.58 7.21 -27.66
N PRO A 261 -15.56 7.19 -29.01
CA PRO A 261 -14.58 7.81 -29.91
C PRO A 261 -14.89 9.26 -30.32
N HIS A 262 -16.04 9.81 -29.90
CA HIS A 262 -16.51 11.12 -30.34
C HIS A 262 -16.80 12.03 -29.14
N PRO A 263 -15.77 12.72 -28.60
CA PRO A 263 -15.95 13.63 -27.48
C PRO A 263 -16.82 14.81 -27.89
N LEU A 264 -17.75 15.21 -27.02
CA LEU A 264 -18.53 16.44 -27.23
C LEU A 264 -17.68 17.68 -26.89
N PRO A 265 -17.80 18.77 -27.65
CA PRO A 265 -17.17 20.05 -27.27
C PRO A 265 -17.57 20.44 -25.85
N ALA A 266 -16.60 20.92 -25.05
CA ALA A 266 -16.79 21.20 -23.62
C ALA A 266 -18.00 22.11 -23.33
N GLY A 267 -18.20 23.14 -24.14
CA GLY A 267 -19.35 24.04 -24.03
C GLY A 267 -20.69 23.33 -24.23
N LEU A 268 -20.76 22.42 -25.22
CA LEU A 268 -21.97 21.63 -25.48
C LEU A 268 -22.21 20.59 -24.38
N ALA A 269 -21.16 19.90 -23.94
CA ALA A 269 -21.24 18.96 -22.81
C ALA A 269 -21.71 19.66 -21.53
N GLY A 270 -21.20 20.86 -21.25
CA GLY A 270 -21.61 21.70 -20.13
C GLY A 270 -23.04 22.25 -20.27
N ALA A 271 -23.51 22.54 -21.49
CA ALA A 271 -24.90 22.93 -21.72
C ALA A 271 -25.85 21.75 -21.49
N LEU A 272 -25.53 20.58 -22.04
CA LEU A 272 -26.32 19.35 -21.87
C LEU A 272 -26.41 18.93 -20.41
N SER A 273 -25.32 19.08 -19.65
CA SER A 273 -25.32 18.72 -18.23
C SER A 273 -26.19 19.62 -17.36
N ARG A 274 -26.54 20.84 -17.81
CA ARG A 274 -27.46 21.76 -17.12
C ARG A 274 -28.93 21.47 -17.45
N LEU A 275 -29.22 20.84 -18.59
CA LEU A 275 -30.58 20.47 -18.95
C LEU A 275 -31.10 19.32 -18.09
N TRP A 276 -32.36 19.42 -17.63
CA TRP A 276 -32.95 18.43 -16.73
C TRP A 276 -33.05 17.03 -17.34
N LEU A 277 -33.56 16.91 -18.57
CA LEU A 277 -33.81 15.60 -19.19
C LEU A 277 -32.52 14.84 -19.54
N PRO A 278 -31.52 15.44 -20.23
CA PRO A 278 -30.24 14.78 -20.49
C PRO A 278 -29.54 14.33 -19.20
N TYR A 279 -29.51 15.20 -18.18
CA TYR A 279 -28.92 14.87 -16.90
C TYR A 279 -29.63 13.72 -16.17
N LYS A 280 -30.97 13.70 -16.18
CA LYS A 280 -31.75 12.61 -15.58
C LYS A 280 -31.47 11.27 -16.27
N ILE A 281 -31.41 11.24 -17.60
CA ILE A 281 -31.10 10.04 -18.38
C ILE A 281 -29.67 9.57 -18.09
N TRP A 282 -28.71 10.49 -18.18
CA TRP A 282 -27.30 10.19 -17.91
C TRP A 282 -27.09 9.63 -16.50
N LYS A 283 -27.68 10.26 -15.47
CA LYS A 283 -27.59 9.80 -14.08
C LYS A 283 -28.16 8.39 -13.92
N LYS A 284 -29.25 8.05 -14.61
CA LYS A 284 -29.86 6.72 -14.56
C LYS A 284 -28.96 5.66 -15.20
N LEU A 285 -28.34 5.97 -16.34
CA LEU A 285 -27.52 5.03 -17.11
C LEU A 285 -26.11 4.86 -16.54
N TYR A 286 -25.46 5.98 -16.19
CA TYR A 286 -24.05 6.03 -15.86
C TYR A 286 -23.77 6.33 -14.38
N GLY A 287 -24.76 6.78 -13.61
CA GLY A 287 -24.56 7.21 -12.23
C GLY A 287 -24.16 6.12 -11.24
N LYS A 288 -24.27 4.84 -11.63
CA LYS A 288 -23.77 3.67 -10.88
C LYS A 288 -22.52 3.04 -11.51
N ARG A 289 -21.93 3.69 -12.51
CA ARG A 289 -20.78 3.20 -13.30
C ARG A 289 -19.61 4.18 -13.20
N PRO A 290 -18.99 4.34 -12.01
CA PRO A 290 -17.85 5.24 -11.81
C PRO A 290 -16.61 4.82 -12.63
N ASP A 291 -16.56 3.56 -13.07
CA ASP A 291 -15.59 3.04 -14.04
C ASP A 291 -15.63 3.79 -15.38
N LEU A 292 -16.77 4.36 -15.76
CA LEU A 292 -16.95 5.09 -17.01
C LEU A 292 -16.70 6.59 -16.87
N TRP A 293 -16.48 7.11 -15.67
CA TRP A 293 -16.27 8.54 -15.47
C TRP A 293 -14.78 8.87 -15.61
N PRO A 294 -14.43 9.97 -16.29
CA PRO A 294 -13.03 10.34 -16.45
C PRO A 294 -12.40 10.89 -15.16
N TRP A 295 -13.17 11.38 -14.20
CA TRP A 295 -12.65 11.84 -12.89
C TRP A 295 -13.79 12.01 -11.89
N SER A 296 -13.46 12.38 -10.64
CA SER A 296 -14.42 12.79 -9.62
C SER A 296 -13.85 13.95 -8.80
N PRO A 297 -14.64 14.99 -8.47
CA PRO A 297 -14.16 16.15 -7.71
C PRO A 297 -13.80 15.85 -6.26
N ARG A 298 -14.32 14.75 -5.73
CA ARG A 298 -13.97 14.26 -4.40
C ARG A 298 -13.49 12.83 -4.52
N LEU A 299 -12.41 12.50 -3.83
CA LEU A 299 -11.98 11.11 -3.69
C LEU A 299 -12.34 10.59 -2.31
N LEU A 300 -12.67 9.30 -2.28
CA LEU A 300 -12.88 8.56 -1.05
C LEU A 300 -11.65 7.75 -0.72
N PHE A 301 -11.22 7.82 0.53
CA PHE A 301 -10.32 6.81 1.06
C PHE A 301 -11.03 5.45 1.03
N TYR A 302 -10.39 4.45 0.42
CA TYR A 302 -11.01 3.18 0.07
C TYR A 302 -10.96 2.17 1.23
N ASP A 303 -9.76 1.88 1.76
CA ASP A 303 -9.54 0.74 2.64
C ASP A 303 -9.88 0.99 4.12
N ILE A 304 -11.13 1.34 4.38
CA ILE A 304 -11.67 1.52 5.73
C ILE A 304 -11.84 0.20 6.47
N TRP A 305 -11.82 -0.96 5.80
CA TRP A 305 -11.98 -2.23 6.52
C TRP A 305 -10.71 -2.59 7.29
N VAL A 306 -9.54 -2.32 6.72
CA VAL A 306 -8.25 -2.58 7.35
C VAL A 306 -7.80 -1.42 8.24
N ALA A 307 -7.88 -0.19 7.75
CA ALA A 307 -7.22 0.93 8.40
C ALA A 307 -7.87 1.32 9.74
N ARG A 308 -7.04 1.45 10.76
CA ARG A 308 -7.45 1.83 12.13
C ARG A 308 -6.59 2.99 12.62
N ASP A 309 -7.18 4.00 13.23
CA ASP A 309 -6.44 5.08 13.87
C ASP A 309 -5.67 4.61 15.12
N ALA A 310 -4.91 5.52 15.73
CA ALA A 310 -4.15 5.21 16.94
C ALA A 310 -5.06 4.83 18.13
N GLY A 311 -6.30 5.33 18.15
CA GLY A 311 -7.31 4.99 19.16
C GLY A 311 -8.02 3.67 18.91
N GLY A 312 -7.61 2.89 17.89
CA GLY A 312 -8.21 1.62 17.49
C GLY A 312 -9.54 1.76 16.74
N GLY A 313 -10.00 2.98 16.44
CA GLY A 313 -11.19 3.23 15.64
C GLY A 313 -10.92 3.12 14.14
N ARG A 314 -11.95 2.86 13.33
CA ARG A 314 -11.83 2.80 11.87
C ARG A 314 -11.55 4.18 11.27
N LEU A 315 -10.65 4.23 10.28
CA LEU A 315 -10.52 5.42 9.43
C LEU A 315 -11.77 5.61 8.56
N ARG A 316 -12.15 6.86 8.33
CA ARG A 316 -13.32 7.25 7.55
C ARG A 316 -12.94 7.45 6.09
N ASN A 317 -13.90 7.25 5.18
CA ASN A 317 -13.66 7.49 3.74
C ASN A 317 -13.49 8.98 3.40
N LEU A 318 -13.89 9.88 4.30
CA LEU A 318 -13.94 11.33 4.11
C LEU A 318 -13.26 12.06 5.26
N PRO A 319 -12.80 13.30 5.05
CA PRO A 319 -12.31 14.15 6.12
C PRO A 319 -13.39 14.45 7.18
N PRO A 320 -13.00 14.58 8.46
CA PRO A 320 -11.70 14.17 8.99
C PRO A 320 -11.59 12.64 8.92
N TYR A 321 -10.51 12.14 8.30
CA TYR A 321 -10.30 10.71 8.00
C TYR A 321 -10.17 9.83 9.25
N SER A 322 -10.15 10.44 10.44
CA SER A 322 -10.24 9.77 11.73
C SER A 322 -11.12 10.62 12.67
N LEU A 323 -11.79 9.97 13.61
CA LEU A 323 -12.47 10.65 14.72
C LEU A 323 -11.59 10.77 15.97
N ASP A 324 -10.45 10.08 15.98
CA ASP A 324 -9.50 10.12 17.07
C ASP A 324 -8.81 11.50 17.11
N ALA A 325 -8.94 12.17 18.25
CA ALA A 325 -8.45 13.54 18.45
C ALA A 325 -6.93 13.67 18.28
N TRP A 326 -6.19 12.55 18.40
CA TRP A 326 -4.75 12.54 18.19
C TRP A 326 -4.37 12.31 16.73
N THR A 327 -5.06 11.39 16.06
CA THR A 327 -4.79 10.96 14.68
C THR A 327 -5.27 11.99 13.66
N ALA A 328 -6.50 12.50 13.81
CA ALA A 328 -7.13 13.41 12.87
C ALA A 328 -6.29 14.66 12.52
N PRO A 329 -5.79 15.46 13.50
CA PRO A 329 -5.00 16.66 13.19
C PRO A 329 -3.65 16.33 12.54
N ARG A 330 -3.08 15.14 12.79
CA ARG A 330 -1.80 14.73 12.17
C ARG A 330 -1.97 14.39 10.70
N LEU A 331 -3.02 13.63 10.37
CA LEU A 331 -3.40 13.38 8.98
C LEU A 331 -3.71 14.70 8.26
N ALA A 332 -4.44 15.61 8.91
CA ALA A 332 -4.73 16.94 8.36
C ALA A 332 -3.46 17.79 8.14
N ALA A 333 -2.44 17.64 8.98
CA ALA A 333 -1.14 18.30 8.82
C ALA A 333 -0.19 17.58 7.83
N GLY A 334 -0.63 16.48 7.21
CA GLY A 334 0.20 15.67 6.31
C GLY A 334 1.36 14.96 7.04
N LEU A 335 1.28 14.80 8.36
CA LEU A 335 2.34 14.20 9.15
C LEU A 335 2.29 12.67 9.06
N PRO A 336 3.45 11.99 9.07
CA PRO A 336 3.47 10.55 9.25
C PRO A 336 2.85 10.20 10.60
N THR A 337 1.83 9.35 10.58
CA THR A 337 0.90 9.20 11.69
C THR A 337 0.88 7.74 12.15
N PRO A 338 1.37 7.45 13.38
CA PRO A 338 1.16 6.18 14.06
C PRO A 338 -0.32 5.75 14.07
N VAL A 339 -0.54 4.47 13.82
CA VAL A 339 -1.88 3.87 13.72
C VAL A 339 -1.88 2.46 14.30
N TYR A 340 -3.06 1.92 14.63
CA TYR A 340 -3.16 0.52 15.02
C TYR A 340 -2.93 -0.42 13.83
N CYS A 341 -3.52 -0.14 12.66
CA CYS A 341 -3.36 -1.01 11.49
C CYS A 341 -3.51 -0.23 10.18
N CYS A 342 -2.79 -0.69 9.16
CA CYS A 342 -2.91 -0.24 7.77
C CYS A 342 -2.57 -1.41 6.82
N TRP A 343 -2.95 -1.34 5.55
CA TRP A 343 -2.41 -2.16 4.45
C TRP A 343 -2.63 -1.48 3.07
N ASN A 344 -2.94 -0.18 3.09
CA ASN A 344 -3.77 0.46 2.08
C ASN A 344 -2.97 0.66 0.78
N GLY A 345 -3.20 -0.18 -0.23
CA GLY A 345 -2.57 -0.16 -1.55
C GLY A 345 -1.08 -0.57 -1.59
N LEU A 346 -0.24 0.04 -0.75
CA LEU A 346 1.19 -0.18 -0.65
C LEU A 346 1.59 -0.22 0.82
N ALA A 347 2.29 -1.29 1.21
CA ALA A 347 2.82 -1.46 2.56
C ALA A 347 4.31 -1.82 2.51
N VAL A 348 5.09 -1.22 3.42
CA VAL A 348 6.49 -1.57 3.67
C VAL A 348 6.58 -2.14 5.08
N LEU A 349 7.12 -3.35 5.21
CA LEU A 349 7.19 -4.10 6.45
C LEU A 349 8.62 -4.49 6.78
N ARG A 350 8.92 -4.69 8.05
CA ARG A 350 10.08 -5.50 8.44
C ARG A 350 9.88 -6.94 8.00
N ALA A 351 10.96 -7.58 7.55
CA ALA A 351 10.93 -8.97 7.11
C ALA A 351 10.98 -9.98 8.27
N ASP A 352 11.60 -9.62 9.41
CA ASP A 352 11.77 -10.49 10.58
C ASP A 352 10.49 -11.22 11.05
N PRO A 353 9.30 -10.58 11.12
CA PRO A 353 8.07 -11.26 11.49
C PRO A 353 7.70 -12.41 10.54
N LEU A 354 8.01 -12.28 9.25
CA LEU A 354 7.66 -13.25 8.20
C LEU A 354 8.68 -14.39 8.06
N LEU A 355 9.89 -14.18 8.58
CA LEU A 355 10.97 -15.15 8.60
C LEU A 355 10.92 -16.03 9.85
N GLY A 356 10.45 -15.52 10.99
CA GLY A 356 10.54 -16.18 12.29
C GLY A 356 11.93 -16.03 12.92
N LYS A 357 12.06 -16.26 14.23
CA LYS A 357 13.36 -16.18 14.90
C LYS A 357 14.18 -17.42 14.57
N MET A 358 15.33 -17.25 13.93
CA MET A 358 16.42 -18.25 14.00
C MET A 358 16.69 -18.51 15.48
N ALA A 359 16.58 -19.76 15.93
CA ALA A 359 17.09 -20.10 17.25
C ALA A 359 18.56 -19.70 17.26
N ALA A 360 18.95 -18.81 18.17
CA ALA A 360 20.36 -18.49 18.35
C ALA A 360 21.03 -19.75 18.89
N THR A 361 21.58 -20.58 18.00
CA THR A 361 22.52 -21.62 18.37
C THR A 361 23.82 -20.92 18.72
N THR A 362 23.96 -20.54 19.99
CA THR A 362 25.28 -20.25 20.55
C THR A 362 26.13 -21.51 20.34
N PRO A 363 27.41 -21.41 19.92
CA PRO A 363 28.31 -22.57 19.78
C PRO A 363 28.43 -23.40 21.07
N GLN A 364 28.12 -22.80 22.22
CA GLN A 364 28.07 -23.46 23.52
C GLN A 364 26.87 -24.40 23.69
N ALA A 365 25.73 -24.14 23.03
CA ALA A 365 24.53 -24.97 23.13
C ALA A 365 24.69 -26.31 22.40
N GLU A 366 25.37 -26.34 21.25
CA GLU A 366 25.71 -27.58 20.55
C GLU A 366 26.70 -28.44 21.36
N ALA A 367 27.68 -27.83 22.03
CA ALA A 367 28.61 -28.54 22.90
C ALA A 367 27.94 -29.12 24.16
N GLU A 368 26.88 -28.47 24.65
CA GLU A 368 26.13 -28.92 25.83
C GLU A 368 25.10 -30.01 25.48
N ASP A 369 24.46 -29.94 24.30
CA ASP A 369 23.55 -30.99 23.81
C ASP A 369 24.30 -32.28 23.44
N VAL A 370 25.50 -32.18 22.86
CA VAL A 370 26.36 -33.35 22.61
C VAL A 370 26.83 -33.99 23.92
N ARG A 371 27.08 -33.20 24.96
CA ARG A 371 27.38 -33.71 26.32
C ARG A 371 26.17 -34.36 27.00
N LYS A 372 24.98 -33.79 26.83
CA LYS A 372 23.73 -34.32 27.42
C LYS A 372 23.22 -35.58 26.71
N LEU A 373 23.49 -35.74 25.40
CA LEU A 373 23.23 -36.99 24.68
C LEU A 373 24.17 -38.13 25.11
N ALA A 374 25.42 -37.81 25.47
CA ALA A 374 26.38 -38.81 25.95
C ALA A 374 26.08 -39.32 27.38
N GLN A 375 25.23 -38.63 28.15
CA GLN A 375 25.00 -38.91 29.58
C GLN A 375 23.63 -39.53 29.90
N HIS A 376 22.71 -39.63 28.94
CA HIS A 376 21.39 -40.27 29.16
C HIS A 376 21.29 -41.65 28.52
N SER A 377 21.96 -42.62 29.13
CA SER A 377 21.45 -43.98 29.20
C SER A 377 21.09 -44.22 30.66
N LEU A 378 19.83 -44.56 30.93
CA LEU A 378 19.21 -44.87 32.25
C LEU A 378 18.57 -43.69 33.01
N ALA A 379 17.32 -43.32 32.67
CA ALA A 379 16.24 -42.99 33.63
C ALA A 379 14.91 -42.65 32.91
N GLY A 380 13.78 -43.08 33.51
CA GLY A 380 12.41 -42.91 33.01
C GLY A 380 11.82 -41.49 33.18
N PRO A 381 10.52 -41.30 32.85
CA PRO A 381 9.97 -40.00 32.49
C PRO A 381 9.65 -39.14 33.71
N ALA A 382 10.36 -38.02 33.86
CA ALA A 382 10.01 -36.96 34.81
C ALA A 382 9.67 -35.68 34.06
N ALA A 383 8.49 -35.12 34.39
CA ALA A 383 8.01 -33.84 33.90
C ALA A 383 8.95 -32.70 34.30
N GLY A 384 9.54 -32.03 33.30
CA GLY A 384 10.41 -30.87 33.49
C GLY A 384 9.92 -29.68 32.67
N ARG A 385 9.32 -28.70 33.35
CA ARG A 385 9.15 -27.34 32.84
C ARG A 385 10.54 -26.72 32.64
N ASN A 386 11.05 -26.75 31.41
CA ASN A 386 12.18 -25.92 31.00
C ASN A 386 11.70 -24.91 29.96
N GLY A 387 11.74 -23.63 30.35
CA GLY A 387 11.45 -22.49 29.49
C GLY A 387 12.57 -22.26 28.48
N SER A 388 12.61 -23.07 27.43
CA SER A 388 13.23 -22.63 26.18
C SER A 388 12.39 -21.48 25.63
N ARG A 389 13.03 -20.37 25.23
CA ARG A 389 12.37 -19.35 24.41
C ARG A 389 11.88 -20.06 23.14
N ALA A 390 10.62 -20.47 23.12
CA ALA A 390 10.01 -21.13 21.97
C ALA A 390 10.30 -20.30 20.72
N ALA A 391 10.93 -20.93 19.72
CA ALA A 391 11.10 -20.34 18.40
C ALA A 391 9.71 -19.88 17.94
N GLN A 392 9.57 -18.58 17.68
CA GLN A 392 8.29 -18.05 17.23
C GLN A 392 8.11 -18.43 15.77
N ASP A 393 7.01 -19.12 15.48
CA ASP A 393 6.66 -19.48 14.12
C ASP A 393 6.57 -18.21 13.24
N PRO A 394 7.04 -18.29 11.99
CA PRO A 394 6.95 -17.18 11.06
C PRO A 394 5.48 -16.75 10.82
N LEU A 395 5.19 -15.44 10.87
CA LEU A 395 3.84 -14.92 10.66
C LEU A 395 3.34 -15.19 9.24
N ARG A 396 2.02 -15.41 9.11
CA ARG A 396 1.33 -15.71 7.85
C ARG A 396 0.01 -14.97 7.81
N PHE A 397 -0.45 -14.61 6.62
CA PHE A 397 -1.83 -14.19 6.44
C PHE A 397 -2.77 -15.35 6.76
N ARG A 398 -3.89 -15.05 7.39
CA ARG A 398 -4.88 -16.05 7.79
C ARG A 398 -6.27 -15.44 7.87
N SER A 399 -7.27 -16.31 7.92
CA SER A 399 -8.61 -15.91 8.36
C SER A 399 -8.66 -15.82 9.90
N HIS A 400 -9.74 -15.23 10.38
CA HIS A 400 -10.07 -15.12 11.81
C HIS A 400 -10.33 -16.50 12.45
N ARG A 401 -9.92 -16.65 13.70
CA ARG A 401 -10.29 -17.79 14.55
C ARG A 401 -11.70 -17.60 15.10
N PRO A 402 -12.36 -18.65 15.62
CA PRO A 402 -13.73 -18.52 16.16
C PRO A 402 -13.87 -17.51 17.30
N THR A 403 -12.80 -17.23 18.03
CA THR A 403 -12.75 -16.27 19.15
C THR A 403 -12.34 -14.86 18.72
N GLU A 404 -12.06 -14.65 17.44
CA GLU A 404 -11.56 -13.38 16.91
C GLU A 404 -12.61 -12.69 16.04
N CYS A 405 -12.45 -11.38 15.88
CA CYS A 405 -13.26 -10.60 14.96
C CYS A 405 -13.12 -11.12 13.52
N ALA A 406 -14.24 -11.34 12.83
CA ALA A 406 -14.26 -11.68 11.41
C ALA A 406 -13.85 -10.47 10.54
N ALA A 407 -12.54 -10.21 10.44
CA ALA A 407 -11.96 -9.12 9.66
C ALA A 407 -11.15 -9.63 8.46
N SER A 408 -10.62 -8.69 7.68
CA SER A 408 -9.73 -9.01 6.56
C SER A 408 -8.47 -9.76 7.03
N GLU A 409 -7.84 -10.50 6.12
CA GLU A 409 -6.56 -11.14 6.37
C GLU A 409 -5.44 -10.15 6.71
N CYS A 410 -5.53 -8.91 6.24
CA CYS A 410 -4.57 -7.86 6.55
C CYS A 410 -4.76 -7.32 7.98
N SER A 411 -6.01 -7.19 8.43
CA SER A 411 -6.33 -6.86 9.82
C SER A 411 -5.84 -7.95 10.77
N MET A 412 -6.07 -9.22 10.43
CA MET A 412 -5.55 -10.35 11.21
C MET A 412 -4.03 -10.37 11.25
N PHE A 413 -3.37 -9.99 10.16
CA PHE A 413 -1.91 -9.86 10.13
C PHE A 413 -1.41 -8.72 11.03
N CYS A 414 -2.09 -7.57 11.10
CA CYS A 414 -1.78 -6.52 12.07
C CYS A 414 -1.92 -7.02 13.51
N ASP A 415 -3.01 -7.73 13.83
CA ASP A 415 -3.20 -8.31 15.17
C ASP A 415 -2.06 -9.28 15.52
N ASP A 416 -1.63 -10.10 14.56
CA ASP A 416 -0.50 -11.02 14.74
C ASP A 416 0.84 -10.29 14.87
N LEU A 417 1.07 -9.18 14.14
CA LEU A 417 2.23 -8.31 14.31
C LEU A 417 2.29 -7.76 15.74
N HIS A 418 1.18 -7.21 16.24
CA HIS A 418 1.10 -6.76 17.62
C HIS A 418 1.32 -7.91 18.59
N ALA A 419 0.73 -9.09 18.37
CA ALA A 419 0.97 -10.24 19.25
C ALA A 419 2.43 -10.71 19.24
N ALA A 420 3.15 -10.50 18.14
CA ALA A 420 4.57 -10.78 18.01
C ALA A 420 5.50 -9.68 18.59
N GLY A 421 4.96 -8.53 19.02
CA GLY A 421 5.74 -7.43 19.60
C GLY A 421 6.13 -6.34 18.60
N TYR A 422 5.56 -6.35 17.39
CA TYR A 422 5.80 -5.36 16.34
C TYR A 422 4.67 -4.34 16.36
N HIS A 423 4.87 -3.22 17.05
CA HIS A 423 3.82 -2.24 17.33
C HIS A 423 3.97 -0.94 16.57
N ARG A 424 5.09 -0.74 15.87
CA ARG A 424 5.42 0.53 15.22
C ARG A 424 4.82 0.57 13.83
N VAL A 425 3.48 0.68 13.80
CA VAL A 425 2.68 0.77 12.57
C VAL A 425 2.32 2.24 12.35
N MET A 426 2.44 2.71 11.11
CA MET A 426 2.13 4.09 10.75
C MET A 426 1.63 4.23 9.31
N ILE A 427 0.96 5.35 9.03
CA ILE A 427 0.55 5.77 7.69
C ILE A 427 1.30 7.05 7.33
N ASP A 428 1.81 7.14 6.09
CA ASP A 428 2.26 8.41 5.52
C ASP A 428 1.18 8.96 4.57
N PRO A 429 0.46 10.04 4.94
CA PRO A 429 -0.65 10.58 4.14
C PRO A 429 -0.19 11.27 2.83
N ASN A 430 1.12 11.33 2.59
CA ASN A 430 1.71 11.86 1.37
C ASN A 430 1.98 10.77 0.33
N VAL A 431 1.79 9.50 0.68
CA VAL A 431 1.74 8.40 -0.30
C VAL A 431 0.28 8.14 -0.63
N ARG A 432 -0.16 8.63 -1.80
CA ARG A 432 -1.56 8.65 -2.22
C ARG A 432 -1.69 7.83 -3.50
N LEU A 433 -2.40 6.72 -3.40
CA LEU A 433 -2.44 5.65 -4.40
C LEU A 433 -3.84 5.55 -5.01
N SER A 434 -3.96 4.88 -6.16
CA SER A 434 -5.28 4.55 -6.70
C SER A 434 -5.27 3.27 -7.55
N TYR A 435 -6.41 2.61 -7.62
CA TYR A 435 -6.68 1.49 -8.53
C TYR A 435 -7.18 1.97 -9.91
N ASP A 436 -7.52 3.27 -10.05
CA ASP A 436 -8.09 3.86 -11.26
C ASP A 436 -7.08 4.83 -11.88
N TRP A 437 -6.73 4.64 -13.16
CA TRP A 437 -5.75 5.47 -13.84
C TRP A 437 -6.12 6.96 -13.87
N PRO A 438 -7.38 7.34 -14.19
CA PRO A 438 -7.77 8.74 -14.11
C PRO A 438 -7.62 9.36 -12.72
N VAL A 439 -7.93 8.63 -11.64
CA VAL A 439 -7.65 9.09 -10.28
C VAL A 439 -6.14 9.22 -10.03
N ALA A 440 -5.34 8.24 -10.46
CA ALA A 440 -3.89 8.31 -10.33
C ALA A 440 -3.31 9.53 -11.05
N ARG A 441 -3.80 9.90 -12.24
CA ARG A 441 -3.38 11.13 -12.94
C ARG A 441 -3.63 12.38 -12.11
N VAL A 442 -4.79 12.47 -11.45
CA VAL A 442 -5.12 13.59 -10.55
C VAL A 442 -4.20 13.63 -9.35
N LEU A 443 -3.91 12.47 -8.72
CA LEU A 443 -3.05 12.37 -7.55
C LEU A 443 -1.58 12.69 -7.86
N TYR A 444 -1.12 12.33 -9.05
CA TYR A 444 0.28 12.52 -9.50
C TYR A 444 0.50 13.75 -10.38
N ASP A 445 -0.53 14.59 -10.53
CA ASP A 445 -0.50 15.80 -11.36
C ASP A 445 0.03 15.54 -12.78
N LEU A 446 -0.35 14.39 -13.36
CA LEU A 446 -0.04 14.07 -14.74
C LEU A 446 -1.02 14.84 -15.62
N PRO A 447 -0.55 15.70 -16.55
CA PRO A 447 -1.40 16.64 -17.28
C PRO A 447 -2.60 15.91 -17.87
N TYR A 448 -3.82 16.38 -17.56
CA TYR A 448 -5.08 15.88 -18.12
C TYR A 448 -5.32 16.58 -19.46
N ASP A 449 -5.37 15.84 -20.58
CA ASP A 449 -5.64 16.39 -21.92
C ASP A 449 -7.11 16.84 -22.12
N GLY A 450 -7.82 17.15 -21.04
CA GLY A 450 -9.17 17.67 -21.08
C GLY A 450 -9.21 19.15 -21.48
N PRO A 451 -10.38 19.62 -21.91
CA PRO A 451 -10.58 21.02 -22.28
C PRO A 451 -10.63 21.88 -21.01
N GLY A 452 -9.45 22.28 -20.54
CA GLY A 452 -9.25 23.07 -19.34
C GLY A 452 -7.86 22.80 -18.77
N GLY A 453 -6.82 23.26 -19.47
CA GLY A 453 -5.44 23.18 -19.00
C GLY A 453 -5.27 23.97 -17.70
N ALA A 454 -4.85 23.27 -16.65
CA ALA A 454 -4.28 23.90 -15.46
C ALA A 454 -2.76 23.88 -15.59
N ASP A 455 -2.12 25.01 -15.25
CA ASP A 455 -0.69 25.25 -15.33
C ASP A 455 0.12 24.26 -14.46
N ALA A 456 1.10 23.60 -15.07
CA ALA A 456 2.00 22.61 -14.45
C ALA A 456 2.90 23.14 -13.31
N ALA A 457 2.72 24.40 -12.88
CA ALA A 457 3.43 25.01 -11.74
C ALA A 457 2.60 25.02 -10.45
N ALA A 458 1.31 24.68 -10.53
CA ALA A 458 0.46 24.35 -9.39
C ALA A 458 -0.11 22.95 -9.70
N LEU A 459 0.35 21.86 -9.08
CA LEU A 459 -0.26 21.44 -7.81
C LEU A 459 0.56 20.31 -7.15
N GLN A 460 1.52 20.72 -6.31
CA GLN A 460 2.00 19.91 -5.17
C GLN A 460 1.02 19.96 -3.97
N GLN A 461 -0.24 20.34 -4.19
CA GLN A 461 -1.28 20.39 -3.16
C GLN A 461 -2.43 19.47 -3.56
N GLY A 462 -2.68 18.43 -2.76
CA GLY A 462 -4.06 18.14 -2.32
C GLY A 462 -5.12 17.70 -3.33
N ALA A 463 -4.87 17.65 -4.65
CA ALA A 463 -5.94 17.44 -5.62
C ALA A 463 -6.66 16.10 -5.36
N GLY A 464 -7.94 16.18 -5.02
CA GLY A 464 -8.81 15.03 -4.74
C GLY A 464 -8.74 14.44 -3.32
N ALA A 465 -7.71 14.73 -2.51
CA ALA A 465 -7.54 14.21 -1.15
C ALA A 465 -7.78 15.31 -0.09
N GLU A 466 -8.99 15.88 -0.12
CA GLU A 466 -9.41 17.00 0.73
C GLU A 466 -9.20 16.69 2.22
N GLY A 467 -8.65 17.67 2.96
CA GLY A 467 -8.41 17.51 4.39
C GLY A 467 -7.15 16.72 4.76
N LEU A 468 -6.28 16.39 3.79
CA LEU A 468 -4.92 15.92 4.04
C LEU A 468 -3.88 16.97 3.63
N GLY A 469 -3.09 17.41 4.59
CA GLY A 469 -1.90 18.22 4.34
C GLY A 469 -0.89 17.49 3.45
N TRP A 470 0.02 18.26 2.86
CA TRP A 470 1.07 17.75 1.99
C TRP A 470 2.46 18.11 2.52
N ARG A 471 3.39 17.16 2.43
CA ARG A 471 4.81 17.32 2.75
C ARG A 471 5.63 16.81 1.58
N PRO A 472 6.56 17.61 1.04
CA PRO A 472 7.36 17.20 -0.11
C PRO A 472 8.29 16.04 0.24
N LEU A 473 8.73 15.31 -0.79
CA LEU A 473 9.66 14.18 -0.63
C LEU A 473 10.94 14.57 0.11
N ALA A 474 11.47 15.78 -0.13
CA ALA A 474 12.67 16.29 0.55
C ALA A 474 12.53 16.40 2.08
N ALA A 475 11.30 16.43 2.62
CA ALA A 475 11.07 16.46 4.06
C ALA A 475 11.18 15.07 4.73
N VAL A 476 11.13 13.98 3.95
CA VAL A 476 10.98 12.63 4.51
C VAL A 476 12.13 12.21 5.43
N ALA A 477 13.37 12.59 5.11
CA ALA A 477 14.52 12.22 5.94
C ALA A 477 14.43 12.86 7.34
N ALA A 478 14.02 14.13 7.40
CA ALA A 478 13.79 14.83 8.66
C ALA A 478 12.59 14.26 9.42
N ASP A 479 11.52 13.90 8.71
CA ASP A 479 10.32 13.29 9.29
C ASP A 479 10.64 11.89 9.84
N ALA A 480 11.37 11.06 9.10
CA ALA A 480 11.82 9.74 9.54
C ALA A 480 12.71 9.81 10.79
N ALA A 481 13.65 10.76 10.86
CA ALA A 481 14.47 10.98 12.05
C ALA A 481 13.63 11.40 13.28
N LYS A 482 12.58 12.21 13.07
CA LYS A 482 11.63 12.58 14.14
C LYS A 482 10.81 11.38 14.59
N VAL A 483 10.33 10.57 13.64
CA VAL A 483 9.62 9.32 13.92
C VAL A 483 10.52 8.38 14.72
N ALA A 484 11.78 8.18 14.32
CA ALA A 484 12.75 7.34 15.02
C ALA A 484 12.89 7.72 16.50
N ARG A 485 13.18 9.00 16.78
CA ARG A 485 13.28 9.54 18.15
C ARG A 485 11.97 9.42 18.93
N SER A 486 10.82 9.46 18.24
CA SER A 486 9.52 9.34 18.89
C SER A 486 9.25 7.93 19.43
N TRP A 487 9.94 6.89 18.95
CA TRP A 487 9.81 5.54 19.52
C TRP A 487 10.62 5.36 20.81
N GLU A 488 11.72 6.09 20.98
CA GLU A 488 12.67 5.92 22.09
C GLU A 488 12.30 6.71 23.36
N GLY A 489 11.46 7.73 23.23
CA GLY A 489 11.01 8.56 24.36
C GLY A 489 9.88 7.93 25.18
N SER A 490 9.27 8.72 26.06
CA SER A 490 7.97 8.42 26.68
C SER A 490 6.90 9.37 26.12
N PRO A 491 6.50 9.26 24.84
CA PRO A 491 5.57 10.18 24.23
C PRO A 491 4.15 9.69 24.53
N GLY A 492 3.27 10.61 24.93
CA GLY A 492 1.86 10.31 25.18
C GLY A 492 1.15 9.55 24.05
N TRP A 493 1.68 9.59 22.82
CA TRP A 493 1.13 8.83 21.71
C TRP A 493 1.41 7.33 21.74
N LEU A 494 2.55 6.86 22.26
CA LEU A 494 2.78 5.42 22.44
C LEU A 494 1.77 4.86 23.43
N ARG A 495 1.48 5.63 24.49
CA ARG A 495 0.41 5.30 25.45
C ARG A 495 -0.97 5.34 24.79
N HIS A 496 -1.24 6.36 23.98
CA HIS A 496 -2.49 6.46 23.22
C HIS A 496 -2.70 5.27 22.29
N LEU A 497 -1.66 4.87 21.55
CA LEU A 497 -1.68 3.68 20.70
C LEU A 497 -1.87 2.41 21.54
N ALA A 498 -1.22 2.30 22.70
CA ALA A 498 -1.42 1.22 23.65
C ALA A 498 -2.88 1.11 24.09
N ASP A 499 -3.46 2.24 24.50
CA ASP A 499 -4.82 2.28 25.01
C ASP A 499 -5.85 2.04 23.91
N GLY A 500 -5.61 2.55 22.70
CA GLY A 500 -6.37 2.22 21.50
C GLY A 500 -6.30 0.73 21.14
N ALA A 501 -5.11 0.13 21.23
CA ALA A 501 -4.88 -1.28 21.01
C ALA A 501 -5.59 -2.19 22.04
N ARG A 502 -6.06 -1.67 23.18
CA ARG A 502 -6.92 -2.43 24.14
C ARG A 502 -8.30 -2.65 23.56
N ARG A 503 -8.82 -1.70 22.79
CA ARG A 503 -10.21 -1.69 22.34
C ARG A 503 -10.30 -1.25 20.89
N VAL A 504 -10.12 -2.22 20.01
CA VAL A 504 -10.12 -2.03 18.56
C VAL A 504 -11.53 -2.20 18.02
N GLU A 505 -11.93 -1.33 17.12
CA GLU A 505 -13.20 -1.43 16.42
C GLU A 505 -13.19 -2.64 15.47
N CYS A 506 -14.07 -3.58 15.77
CA CYS A 506 -14.37 -4.75 14.98
C CYS A 506 -15.63 -4.49 14.15
N CYS A 507 -15.47 -4.46 12.84
CA CYS A 507 -16.56 -4.44 11.86
C CYS A 507 -16.62 -5.82 11.19
N GLY A 508 -17.20 -6.79 11.90
CA GLY A 508 -17.20 -8.19 11.48
C GLY A 508 -18.20 -8.48 10.36
N ILE A 509 -17.95 -9.55 9.59
CA ILE A 509 -18.98 -10.11 8.70
C ILE A 509 -20.04 -10.80 9.57
N GLN A 510 -21.31 -10.45 9.36
CA GLN A 510 -22.42 -11.03 10.11
C GLN A 510 -22.88 -12.37 9.50
N PRO A 511 -23.51 -13.27 10.29
CA PRO A 511 -24.09 -14.51 9.78
C PRO A 511 -24.97 -14.28 8.54
N GLY A 512 -24.72 -15.03 7.47
CA GLY A 512 -25.45 -14.92 6.20
C GLY A 512 -25.08 -13.70 5.33
N LYS A 513 -24.08 -12.90 5.70
CA LYS A 513 -23.55 -11.78 4.88
C LYS A 513 -22.22 -12.15 4.26
N GLU A 514 -21.89 -11.57 3.10
CA GLU A 514 -20.58 -11.77 2.43
C GLU A 514 -19.58 -10.64 2.69
N THR A 515 -20.06 -9.50 3.22
CA THR A 515 -19.27 -8.30 3.51
C THR A 515 -19.64 -7.74 4.89
N ALA A 516 -18.71 -7.01 5.49
CA ALA A 516 -18.96 -6.27 6.73
C ALA A 516 -20.00 -5.15 6.53
N ASP A 517 -20.80 -4.90 7.56
CA ASP A 517 -21.69 -3.74 7.64
C ASP A 517 -21.00 -2.68 8.51
N PHE A 518 -20.53 -1.62 7.86
CA PHE A 518 -19.76 -0.56 8.51
C PHE A 518 -20.62 0.49 9.24
N GLU A 519 -21.94 0.46 9.06
CA GLU A 519 -22.87 1.40 9.68
C GLU A 519 -23.48 0.81 10.96
N HIS A 520 -23.85 -0.46 10.93
CA HIS A 520 -24.60 -1.11 12.02
C HIS A 520 -23.89 -2.32 12.64
N GLY A 521 -22.79 -2.80 12.03
CA GLY A 521 -22.11 -4.04 12.41
C GLY A 521 -20.77 -3.83 13.12
N CYS A 522 -20.45 -2.61 13.56
CA CYS A 522 -19.18 -2.29 14.21
C CYS A 522 -19.33 -2.13 15.73
N SER A 523 -18.42 -2.72 16.49
CA SER A 523 -18.32 -2.52 17.95
C SER A 523 -16.86 -2.56 18.40
N ARG A 524 -16.54 -1.93 19.52
CA ARG A 524 -15.19 -2.02 20.11
C ARG A 524 -15.05 -3.35 20.86
N VAL A 525 -14.05 -4.13 20.47
CA VAL A 525 -13.72 -5.43 21.08
C VAL A 525 -12.50 -5.27 21.97
N ASP A 526 -12.58 -5.85 23.17
CA ASP A 526 -11.46 -5.89 24.11
C ASP A 526 -10.40 -6.89 23.62
N MET A 527 -9.21 -6.37 23.36
CA MET A 527 -8.06 -7.13 22.88
C MET A 527 -7.16 -7.60 24.03
N THR A 528 -7.42 -7.18 25.28
CA THR A 528 -6.55 -7.49 26.44
C THR A 528 -6.45 -8.98 26.76
N GLY A 529 -7.49 -9.76 26.44
CA GLY A 529 -7.51 -11.22 26.56
C GLY A 529 -6.85 -11.96 25.39
N ALA A 530 -6.50 -11.27 24.31
CA ALA A 530 -5.78 -11.88 23.19
C ALA A 530 -4.33 -12.14 23.60
N ALA A 531 -3.77 -13.30 23.22
CA ALA A 531 -2.44 -13.78 23.64
C ALA A 531 -1.28 -12.78 23.39
N GLY A 532 -1.50 -11.75 22.55
CA GLY A 532 -0.54 -10.68 22.26
C GLY A 532 -0.42 -9.58 23.32
N TRP A 533 -1.46 -9.32 24.10
CA TRP A 533 -1.49 -8.18 25.03
C TRP A 533 -0.54 -8.34 26.22
N ALA A 534 -0.26 -9.57 26.62
CA ALA A 534 0.72 -9.88 27.67
C ALA A 534 2.14 -9.38 27.32
N ARG A 535 2.52 -9.33 26.02
CA ARG A 535 3.85 -8.85 25.59
C ARG A 535 3.96 -7.33 25.46
N TRP A 536 2.86 -6.62 25.21
CA TRP A 536 2.82 -5.15 25.26
C TRP A 536 3.22 -4.63 26.65
N ARG A 537 2.87 -5.38 27.70
CA ARG A 537 3.13 -5.04 29.10
C ARG A 537 4.60 -5.20 29.50
N ASP A 538 5.33 -6.09 28.83
CA ASP A 538 6.70 -6.51 29.16
C ASP A 538 7.72 -6.13 28.05
N GLY A 539 7.29 -5.39 27.03
CA GLY A 539 8.12 -4.92 25.92
C GLY A 539 9.03 -3.74 26.31
N PRO A 540 10.19 -3.56 25.65
CA PRO A 540 11.17 -2.54 26.04
C PRO A 540 10.59 -1.14 25.79
N GLY A 541 10.24 -0.42 26.86
CA GLY A 541 9.87 1.00 26.80
C GLY A 541 8.72 1.44 27.71
N LEU A 542 7.96 0.52 28.31
CA LEU A 542 6.99 0.85 29.36
C LEU A 542 7.62 0.56 30.73
N PRO A 543 7.73 1.55 31.65
CA PRO A 543 8.26 1.29 32.98
C PRO A 543 7.36 0.27 33.69
N PRO A 544 7.95 -0.79 34.29
CA PRO A 544 7.17 -1.79 35.01
C PRO A 544 6.65 -1.15 36.30
N GLY A 545 5.32 -0.99 36.39
CA GLY A 545 4.68 -0.56 37.63
C GLY A 545 3.70 0.61 37.48
N ALA A 546 2.56 0.36 36.87
CA ALA A 546 1.32 1.05 37.21
C ALA A 546 0.22 -0.01 37.27
N GLY A 547 0.31 -0.85 38.30
CA GLY A 547 -0.81 -1.69 38.71
C GLY A 547 -2.02 -0.80 39.01
N ALA A 548 -3.20 -1.39 38.84
CA ALA A 548 -4.50 -0.79 39.13
C ALA A 548 -4.49 0.02 40.43
N GLY A 549 -4.34 1.34 40.30
CA GLY A 549 -4.58 2.31 41.35
C GLY A 549 -5.87 3.03 41.01
N ALA A 550 -6.83 2.96 41.93
CA ALA A 550 -8.14 3.57 41.83
C ALA A 550 -8.10 4.98 41.24
N ALA A 551 -9.04 5.27 40.35
CA ALA A 551 -9.31 6.63 39.89
C ALA A 551 -9.60 7.54 41.10
N PRO A 552 -8.89 8.66 41.28
CA PRO A 552 -9.43 9.78 42.01
C PRO A 552 -10.15 10.68 41.01
N ASP A 553 -11.47 10.71 41.19
CA ASP A 553 -12.40 11.83 41.11
C ASP A 553 -12.08 13.04 40.20
N GLY A 554 -13.14 13.46 39.50
CA GLY A 554 -13.09 14.40 38.39
C GLY A 554 -12.62 15.81 38.74
N ARG A 555 -11.85 16.40 37.81
CA ARG A 555 -11.88 17.83 37.54
C ARG A 555 -11.80 18.08 36.04
N ARG A 556 -12.78 18.86 35.57
CA ARG A 556 -12.77 19.50 34.25
C ARG A 556 -11.57 20.45 34.16
N LEU A 557 -10.89 20.41 33.02
CA LEU A 557 -10.08 21.50 32.46
C LEU A 557 -10.40 21.44 30.96
N GLY A 558 -10.96 22.46 30.29
CA GLY A 558 -10.72 23.89 30.46
C GLY A 558 -9.55 24.26 29.56
N GLU A 559 -9.90 24.79 28.38
CA GLU A 559 -9.13 25.68 27.48
C GLU A 559 -7.60 25.69 27.61
N GLU A 560 -6.89 25.20 26.58
CA GLU A 560 -5.88 25.90 25.77
C GLU A 560 -5.36 25.03 24.61
#